data_AF-A0A1M3BU44-F1
#
_entry.id   AF-A0A1M3BU44-F1
#
_cell.length_a   1.000
_cell.length_b   1.000
_cell.length_c   1.000
_cell.angle_alpha   90.00
_cell.angle_beta   90.00
_cell.angle_gamma   90.00
#
_symmetry.space_group_name_H-M   'P 1'
#
loop_
_entity.id
_entity.type
_entity.pdbx_description
1 polymer ?
#
loop_
_entity_poly.entity_id
_entity_poly.type
_entity_poly.pdbx_seq_one_letter_code
_entity_poly.pdbx_strand_id
1 'polypeptide(L)'
;MKGGLTQMNFVKQNKGFTIIEVVLVLAIAGLIFLMVFVALPALQSGQRDTARKSDVGSVASAVTTYANNNRGTFPTTANMDNQLEATGTGTNKTFAKLSNNINTVTVVNPATAGTYTIPDGTIRVYKGMKCGSNGVNGSVTITAGTSRQFATVTQLEGGNKSGYCLDT
;
A
#
# COMPACT_ATOMS: atom_id res chain seq x y z
N MET A 1 34.43 -37.23 73.64
CA MET A 1 33.98 -36.01 72.93
C MET A 1 34.70 -35.92 71.60
N LYS A 2 33.93 -35.63 70.53
CA LYS A 2 34.35 -35.20 69.17
C LYS A 2 35.16 -36.24 68.37
N GLY A 3 34.74 -36.71 67.21
CA GLY A 3 33.85 -36.15 66.19
C GLY A 3 34.62 -36.21 64.86
N GLY A 4 34.08 -36.88 63.87
CA GLY A 4 34.70 -36.98 62.54
C GLY A 4 33.65 -37.27 61.48
N LEU A 5 32.94 -36.23 61.04
CA LEU A 5 32.07 -36.31 59.86
C LEU A 5 32.95 -36.22 58.60
N THR A 6 32.95 -37.30 57.82
CA THR A 6 33.57 -37.35 56.50
C THR A 6 32.75 -36.49 55.54
N GLN A 7 33.29 -35.33 55.15
CA GLN A 7 32.73 -34.44 54.13
C GLN A 7 32.80 -35.12 52.76
N MET A 8 31.65 -35.44 52.17
CA MET A 8 31.55 -35.79 50.75
C MET A 8 31.62 -34.51 49.92
N ASN A 9 32.79 -34.23 49.35
CA ASN A 9 32.97 -33.17 48.37
C ASN A 9 32.21 -33.53 47.08
N PHE A 10 31.10 -32.85 46.81
CA PHE A 10 30.47 -32.83 45.51
C PHE A 10 31.34 -32.03 44.54
N VAL A 11 32.08 -32.71 43.66
CA VAL A 11 32.79 -32.06 42.55
C VAL A 11 31.76 -31.57 41.53
N LYS A 12 31.44 -30.26 41.57
CA LYS A 12 30.62 -29.62 40.53
C LYS A 12 31.40 -29.63 39.22
N GLN A 13 30.97 -30.47 38.28
CA GLN A 13 31.43 -30.45 36.89
C GLN A 13 30.87 -29.19 36.22
N ASN A 14 31.62 -28.10 36.25
CA ASN A 14 31.29 -26.90 35.49
C ASN A 14 31.52 -27.21 34.00
N LYS A 15 30.46 -27.66 33.32
CA LYS A 15 30.45 -27.73 31.85
C LYS A 15 30.43 -26.29 31.32
N GLY A 16 31.59 -25.78 30.96
CA GLY A 16 31.72 -24.50 30.27
C GLY A 16 31.15 -24.61 28.86
N PHE A 17 30.25 -23.69 28.50
CA PHE A 17 29.80 -23.50 27.13
C PHE A 17 31.02 -23.14 26.28
N THR A 18 31.28 -23.88 25.20
CA THR A 18 32.48 -23.63 24.41
C THR A 18 32.30 -22.39 23.54
N ILE A 19 33.36 -21.59 23.37
CA ILE A 19 33.32 -20.38 22.51
C ILE A 19 32.93 -20.77 21.07
N ILE A 20 33.41 -21.91 20.59
CA ILE A 20 33.09 -22.42 19.25
C ILE A 20 31.58 -22.69 19.07
N GLU A 21 30.90 -23.20 20.10
CA GLU A 21 29.47 -23.48 20.08
C GLU A 21 28.65 -22.19 20.03
N VAL A 22 29.07 -21.16 20.76
CA VAL A 22 28.44 -19.84 20.69
C VAL A 22 28.64 -19.18 19.31
N VAL A 23 29.85 -19.27 18.74
CA VAL A 23 30.15 -18.66 17.43
C VAL A 23 29.34 -19.31 16.31
N LEU A 24 29.17 -20.64 16.33
CA LEU A 24 28.38 -21.36 15.34
C LEU A 24 26.90 -20.95 15.37
N VAL A 25 26.35 -20.77 16.57
CA VAL A 25 24.98 -20.30 16.76
C VAL A 25 24.81 -18.87 16.26
N LEU A 26 25.75 -17.98 16.59
CA LEU A 26 25.71 -16.58 16.12
C LEU A 26 25.86 -16.47 14.60
N ALA A 27 26.66 -17.35 13.97
CA ALA A 27 26.82 -17.38 12.52
C ALA A 27 25.50 -17.76 11.81
N ILE A 28 24.82 -18.81 12.25
CA ILE A 28 23.54 -19.23 11.68
C ILE A 28 22.44 -18.21 11.98
N ALA A 29 22.39 -17.68 13.22
CA ALA A 29 21.45 -16.63 13.59
C ALA A 29 21.63 -15.37 12.75
N GLY A 30 22.88 -14.95 12.49
CA GLY A 30 23.20 -13.81 11.64
C GLY A 30 22.72 -13.99 10.20
N LEU A 31 22.88 -15.19 9.63
CA LEU A 31 22.38 -15.53 8.28
C LEU A 31 20.85 -15.45 8.20
N ILE A 32 20.15 -16.00 9.20
CA ILE A 32 18.68 -15.98 9.27
C ILE A 32 18.17 -14.54 9.41
N PHE A 33 18.78 -13.74 10.29
CA PHE A 33 18.39 -12.34 10.46
C PHE A 33 18.54 -11.53 9.16
N LEU A 34 19.61 -11.76 8.38
CA LEU A 34 19.80 -11.13 7.07
C LEU A 34 18.64 -11.41 6.11
N MET A 35 18.22 -12.68 5.98
CA MET A 35 17.11 -13.07 5.11
C MET A 35 15.78 -12.45 5.56
N VAL A 36 15.52 -12.43 6.87
CA VAL A 36 14.28 -11.88 7.45
C VAL A 36 14.17 -10.37 7.21
N PHE A 37 15.26 -9.61 7.40
CA PHE A 37 15.25 -8.16 7.19
C PHE A 37 15.08 -7.75 5.73
N VAL A 38 15.53 -8.58 4.78
CA VAL A 38 15.31 -8.32 3.35
C VAL A 38 13.88 -8.69 2.93
N ALA A 39 13.34 -9.79 3.44
CA ALA A 39 12.03 -10.31 3.00
C ALA A 39 10.81 -9.58 3.61
N LEU A 40 10.85 -9.20 4.89
CA LEU A 40 9.74 -8.54 5.58
C LEU A 40 9.28 -7.21 4.94
N PRO A 41 10.17 -6.25 4.59
CA PRO A 41 9.73 -4.99 3.98
C PRO A 41 9.14 -5.21 2.57
N ALA A 42 9.64 -6.19 1.82
CA ALA A 42 9.15 -6.49 0.48
C ALA A 42 7.69 -6.99 0.51
N LEU A 43 7.33 -7.87 1.45
CA LEU A 43 5.98 -8.43 1.55
C LEU A 43 4.92 -7.37 1.89
N GLN A 44 5.24 -6.39 2.73
CA GLN A 44 4.31 -5.34 3.12
C GLN A 44 3.94 -4.41 1.96
N SER A 45 4.87 -4.17 1.03
CA SER A 45 4.62 -3.32 -0.15
C SER A 45 3.60 -3.94 -1.12
N GLY A 46 3.67 -5.25 -1.35
CA GLY A 46 2.73 -5.94 -2.25
C GLY A 46 1.28 -5.96 -1.76
N GLN A 47 1.07 -6.02 -0.44
CA GLN A 47 -0.27 -5.95 0.15
C GLN A 47 -0.89 -4.55 -0.03
N ARG A 48 -0.10 -3.48 0.16
CA ARG A 48 -0.58 -2.11 -0.03
C ARG A 48 -0.87 -1.80 -1.49
N ASP A 49 -0.06 -2.28 -2.43
CA ASP A 49 -0.35 -2.17 -3.86
C ASP A 49 -1.65 -2.87 -4.25
N THR A 50 -1.91 -4.04 -3.67
CA THR A 50 -3.17 -4.77 -3.88
C THR A 50 -4.37 -3.98 -3.33
N ALA A 51 -4.23 -3.42 -2.13
CA ALA A 51 -5.25 -2.55 -1.54
C ALA A 51 -5.51 -1.31 -2.41
N ARG A 52 -4.48 -0.63 -2.91
CA ARG A 52 -4.62 0.55 -3.77
C ARG A 52 -5.31 0.24 -5.10
N LYS A 53 -5.01 -0.91 -5.71
CA LYS A 53 -5.71 -1.37 -6.92
C LYS A 53 -7.19 -1.65 -6.64
N SER A 54 -7.47 -2.29 -5.50
CA SER A 54 -8.86 -2.51 -5.03
C SER A 54 -9.58 -1.18 -4.80
N ASP A 55 -8.93 -0.21 -4.15
CA ASP A 55 -9.49 1.13 -3.91
C ASP A 55 -9.83 1.86 -5.21
N VAL A 56 -8.97 1.75 -6.23
CA VAL A 56 -9.26 2.28 -7.57
C VAL A 56 -10.53 1.65 -8.17
N GLY A 57 -10.71 0.33 -8.01
CA GLY A 57 -11.95 -0.35 -8.41
C GLY A 57 -13.17 0.13 -7.63
N SER A 58 -13.04 0.31 -6.31
CA SER A 58 -14.10 0.86 -5.46
C SER A 58 -14.49 2.28 -5.87
N VAL A 59 -13.52 3.15 -6.18
CA VAL A 59 -13.79 4.50 -6.68
C VAL A 59 -14.47 4.47 -8.05
N ALA A 60 -14.01 3.62 -8.98
CA ALA A 60 -14.66 3.48 -10.28
C ALA A 60 -16.11 2.99 -10.18
N SER A 61 -16.37 2.06 -9.25
CA SER A 61 -17.73 1.60 -8.93
C SER A 61 -18.59 2.70 -8.32
N ALA A 62 -18.02 3.52 -7.42
CA ALA A 62 -18.71 4.67 -6.83
C ALA A 62 -19.08 5.73 -7.87
N VAL A 63 -18.19 6.00 -8.84
CA VAL A 63 -18.47 6.89 -9.97
C VAL A 63 -19.64 6.36 -10.80
N THR A 64 -19.60 5.08 -11.16
CA THR A 64 -20.68 4.43 -11.93
C THR A 64 -22.00 4.44 -11.18
N THR A 65 -21.99 4.13 -9.89
CA THR A 65 -23.18 4.15 -9.01
C THR A 65 -23.76 5.56 -8.93
N TYR A 66 -22.91 6.58 -8.75
CA TYR A 66 -23.36 7.96 -8.75
C TYR A 66 -23.99 8.34 -10.09
N ALA A 67 -23.35 8.02 -11.21
CA ALA A 67 -23.87 8.33 -12.53
C ALA A 67 -25.23 7.67 -12.78
N ASN A 68 -25.40 6.40 -12.39
CA ASN A 68 -26.68 5.68 -12.49
C ASN A 68 -27.77 6.36 -11.66
N ASN A 69 -27.45 6.79 -10.44
CA ASN A 69 -28.40 7.44 -9.54
C ASN A 69 -28.71 8.91 -9.94
N ASN A 70 -27.86 9.53 -10.76
CA ASN A 70 -27.96 10.95 -11.13
C ASN A 70 -28.16 11.15 -12.64
N ARG A 71 -28.91 10.25 -13.30
CA ARG A 71 -29.32 10.37 -14.72
C ARG A 71 -28.13 10.51 -15.69
N GLY A 72 -27.03 9.81 -15.43
CA GLY A 72 -25.80 9.87 -16.22
C GLY A 72 -24.92 11.09 -15.95
N THR A 73 -25.25 11.90 -14.93
CA THR A 73 -24.41 13.03 -14.52
C THR A 73 -23.14 12.52 -13.86
N PHE A 74 -21.99 13.02 -14.33
CA PHE A 74 -20.70 12.65 -13.77
C PHE A 74 -20.48 13.33 -12.41
N PRO A 75 -19.98 12.63 -11.38
CA PRO A 75 -19.78 13.21 -10.07
C PRO A 75 -18.72 14.31 -10.08
N THR A 76 -18.83 15.26 -9.15
CA THR A 76 -17.73 16.14 -8.75
C THR A 76 -16.89 15.50 -7.64
N THR A 77 -15.73 16.09 -7.33
CA THR A 77 -14.92 15.69 -6.17
C THR A 77 -15.73 15.66 -4.88
N ALA A 78 -16.56 16.69 -4.62
CA ALA A 78 -17.39 16.76 -3.42
C ALA A 78 -18.47 15.65 -3.40
N ASN A 79 -18.99 15.26 -4.56
CA ASN A 79 -19.90 14.12 -4.63
C ASN A 79 -19.18 12.81 -4.28
N MET A 80 -17.95 12.62 -4.75
CA MET A 80 -17.14 11.46 -4.40
C MET A 80 -16.78 11.43 -2.91
N ASP A 81 -16.43 12.57 -2.32
CA ASP A 81 -16.19 12.67 -0.88
C ASP A 81 -17.40 12.16 -0.08
N ASN A 82 -18.62 12.58 -0.44
CA ASN A 82 -19.84 12.12 0.22
C ASN A 82 -20.13 10.63 -0.03
N GLN A 83 -19.94 10.14 -1.26
CA GLN A 83 -20.19 8.74 -1.59
C GLN A 83 -19.21 7.79 -0.90
N LEU A 84 -17.97 8.23 -0.73
CA LEU A 84 -16.88 7.47 -0.11
C LEU A 84 -16.73 7.74 1.39
N GLU A 85 -17.64 8.53 1.97
CA GLU A 85 -17.69 8.87 3.39
C GLU A 85 -16.38 9.47 3.89
N ALA A 86 -15.94 10.52 3.19
CA ALA A 86 -14.72 11.24 3.51
C ALA A 86 -14.88 12.05 4.81
N THR A 87 -13.89 11.97 5.69
CA THR A 87 -13.72 12.84 6.86
C THR A 87 -12.39 13.58 6.74
N GLY A 88 -12.30 14.79 7.29
CA GLY A 88 -11.11 15.64 7.18
C GLY A 88 -11.24 16.73 6.12
N THR A 89 -10.17 17.48 5.88
CA THR A 89 -10.17 18.65 4.98
C THR A 89 -8.94 18.66 4.06
N GLY A 90 -9.07 19.32 2.91
CA GLY A 90 -7.98 19.45 1.95
C GLY A 90 -7.45 18.09 1.45
N THR A 91 -6.14 17.91 1.49
CA THR A 91 -5.38 16.74 1.02
C THR A 91 -5.19 15.65 2.10
N ASN A 92 -5.79 15.83 3.28
CA ASN A 92 -5.62 14.92 4.42
C ASN A 92 -6.98 14.39 4.87
N LYS A 93 -7.65 13.66 3.97
CA LYS A 93 -8.93 13.01 4.26
C LYS A 93 -8.72 11.54 4.63
N THR A 94 -9.68 10.99 5.33
CA THR A 94 -9.86 9.54 5.50
C THR A 94 -11.18 9.16 4.85
N PHE A 95 -11.22 8.03 4.16
CA PHE A 95 -12.42 7.54 3.49
C PHE A 95 -12.84 6.23 4.16
N ALA A 96 -14.05 6.16 4.70
CA ALA A 96 -14.51 4.95 5.38
C ALA A 96 -14.61 3.72 4.46
N LYS A 97 -14.71 3.96 3.14
CA LYS A 97 -14.86 2.92 2.10
C LYS A 97 -13.58 2.56 1.36
N LEU A 98 -12.44 3.18 1.67
CA LEU A 98 -11.15 2.90 1.03
C LEU A 98 -10.09 2.53 2.08
N SER A 99 -8.93 2.05 1.64
CA SER A 99 -7.81 1.84 2.54
C SER A 99 -7.27 3.15 3.13
N ASN A 100 -6.71 3.06 4.34
CA ASN A 100 -6.11 4.20 5.05
C ASN A 100 -4.89 4.82 4.35
N ASN A 101 -4.42 4.24 3.25
CA ASN A 101 -3.31 4.74 2.46
C ASN A 101 -3.78 5.74 1.39
N ILE A 102 -5.09 5.96 1.25
CA ILE A 102 -5.67 6.96 0.35
C ILE A 102 -6.14 8.16 1.17
N ASN A 103 -5.59 9.32 0.87
CA ASN A 103 -5.90 10.58 1.57
C ASN A 103 -6.63 11.60 0.69
N THR A 104 -6.66 11.36 -0.63
CA THR A 104 -7.23 12.29 -1.60
C THR A 104 -7.90 11.53 -2.73
N VAL A 105 -9.16 11.87 -3.02
CA VAL A 105 -9.87 11.47 -4.23
C VAL A 105 -10.29 12.74 -4.95
N THR A 106 -10.00 12.86 -6.24
CA THR A 106 -10.39 14.04 -7.02
C THR A 106 -10.96 13.66 -8.37
N VAL A 107 -11.92 14.45 -8.83
CA VAL A 107 -12.49 14.33 -10.17
C VAL A 107 -11.99 15.49 -11.03
N VAL A 108 -11.48 15.17 -12.21
CA VAL A 108 -11.00 16.12 -13.21
C VAL A 108 -11.98 16.13 -14.38
N ASN A 109 -12.68 17.26 -14.54
CA ASN A 109 -13.62 17.52 -15.64
C ASN A 109 -13.69 19.04 -15.90
N PRO A 110 -13.31 19.53 -17.10
CA PRO A 110 -12.81 18.76 -18.24
C PRO A 110 -11.42 18.18 -17.98
N ALA A 111 -11.15 17.00 -18.56
CA ALA A 111 -9.81 16.42 -18.61
C ALA A 111 -9.21 16.61 -20.01
N THR A 112 -7.89 16.54 -20.12
CA THR A 112 -7.16 16.58 -21.40
C THR A 112 -6.31 15.32 -21.52
N ALA A 113 -6.12 14.81 -22.74
CA ALA A 113 -5.21 13.69 -22.95
C ALA A 113 -3.77 14.14 -22.67
N GLY A 114 -2.98 13.28 -22.04
CA GLY A 114 -1.61 13.59 -21.67
C GLY A 114 -1.07 12.67 -20.59
N THR A 115 0.16 12.93 -20.17
CA THR A 115 0.82 12.21 -19.08
C THR A 115 0.73 13.01 -17.79
N TYR A 116 0.22 12.38 -16.75
CA TYR A 116 0.02 12.98 -15.44
C TYR A 116 0.81 12.23 -14.38
N THR A 117 1.49 12.98 -13.52
CA THR A 117 2.12 12.43 -12.31
C THR A 117 1.11 12.47 -11.17
N ILE A 118 0.74 11.30 -10.68
CA ILE A 118 -0.18 11.13 -9.56
C ILE A 118 0.63 11.07 -8.26
N PRO A 119 0.35 11.95 -7.28
CA PRO A 119 0.98 11.88 -5.97
C PRO A 119 0.60 10.61 -5.22
N ASP A 120 1.41 10.28 -4.23
CA ASP A 120 1.17 9.16 -3.35
C ASP A 120 -0.14 9.34 -2.56
N GLY A 121 -0.87 8.24 -2.34
CA GLY A 121 -2.15 8.25 -1.63
C GLY A 121 -3.28 9.02 -2.32
N THR A 122 -3.13 9.37 -3.59
CA THR A 122 -4.15 10.09 -4.38
C THR A 122 -4.78 9.20 -5.44
N ILE A 123 -6.12 9.22 -5.52
CA ILE A 123 -6.87 8.67 -6.65
C ILE A 123 -7.45 9.82 -7.47
N ARG A 124 -7.20 9.83 -8.79
CA ARG A 124 -7.80 10.80 -9.72
C ARG A 124 -8.73 10.11 -10.70
N VAL A 125 -9.89 10.71 -10.93
CA VAL A 125 -10.87 10.25 -11.91
C VAL A 125 -10.94 11.29 -13.03
N TYR A 126 -10.62 10.89 -14.26
CA TYR A 126 -10.66 11.75 -15.44
C TYR A 126 -11.86 11.39 -16.31
N LYS A 127 -12.83 12.31 -16.40
CA LYS A 127 -14.00 12.12 -17.27
C LYS A 127 -13.61 12.22 -18.74
N GLY A 128 -14.19 11.36 -19.58
CA GLY A 128 -14.00 11.40 -21.03
C GLY A 128 -12.66 10.85 -21.48
N MET A 129 -11.95 10.12 -20.61
CA MET A 129 -10.61 9.62 -20.84
C MET A 129 -10.58 8.10 -20.66
N LYS A 130 -9.58 7.47 -21.26
CA LYS A 130 -9.27 6.04 -21.11
C LYS A 130 -7.81 5.85 -20.74
N CYS A 131 -7.47 4.66 -20.26
CA CYS A 131 -6.11 4.34 -19.89
C CYS A 131 -5.18 4.31 -21.11
N GLY A 132 -3.99 4.88 -20.94
CA GLY A 132 -2.86 4.73 -21.85
C GLY A 132 -1.75 3.95 -21.17
N SER A 133 -0.50 4.40 -21.33
CA SER A 133 0.66 3.75 -20.72
C SER A 133 0.86 4.14 -19.25
N ASN A 134 1.14 3.14 -18.42
CA ASN A 134 1.60 3.33 -17.05
C ASN A 134 3.12 3.51 -17.02
N GLY A 135 3.58 4.60 -16.43
CA GLY A 135 4.98 4.91 -16.22
C GLY A 135 5.42 4.70 -14.77
N VAL A 136 6.57 5.26 -14.42
CA VAL A 136 7.16 5.23 -13.08
C VAL A 136 6.81 6.49 -12.29
N ASN A 137 7.05 6.50 -10.98
CA ASN A 137 6.81 7.66 -10.10
C ASN A 137 5.38 8.22 -10.20
N GLY A 138 4.38 7.34 -10.30
CA GLY A 138 2.97 7.71 -10.40
C GLY A 138 2.58 8.28 -11.76
N SER A 139 3.47 8.24 -12.75
CA SER A 139 3.18 8.70 -14.11
C SER A 139 2.16 7.77 -14.78
N VAL A 140 1.06 8.33 -15.26
CA VAL A 140 0.05 7.63 -16.07
C VAL A 140 -0.28 8.49 -17.28
N THR A 141 -0.23 7.90 -18.46
CA THR A 141 -0.75 8.52 -19.67
C THR A 141 -2.23 8.18 -19.78
N ILE A 142 -3.06 9.21 -19.91
CA ILE A 142 -4.48 9.07 -20.23
C ILE A 142 -4.70 9.58 -21.65
N THR A 143 -5.57 8.91 -22.39
CA THR A 143 -5.89 9.27 -23.78
C THR A 143 -7.36 9.58 -23.91
N ALA A 144 -7.74 10.26 -24.99
CA ALA A 144 -9.13 10.61 -25.24
C ALA A 144 -10.01 9.35 -25.32
N GLY A 145 -11.08 9.34 -24.54
CA GLY A 145 -12.16 8.36 -24.58
C GLY A 145 -13.45 8.98 -25.12
N THR A 146 -14.56 8.26 -24.97
CA THR A 146 -15.90 8.79 -25.24
C THR A 146 -16.43 9.57 -24.04
N SER A 147 -17.49 10.36 -24.23
CA SER A 147 -18.11 11.16 -23.15
C SER A 147 -18.67 10.35 -21.98
N ARG A 148 -18.86 9.04 -22.17
CA ARG A 148 -19.36 8.10 -21.15
C ARG A 148 -18.24 7.37 -20.42
N GLN A 149 -17.03 7.40 -20.95
CA GLN A 149 -15.90 6.71 -20.35
C GLN A 149 -15.18 7.59 -19.34
N PHE A 150 -14.46 6.95 -18.42
CA PHE A 150 -13.54 7.64 -17.53
C PHE A 150 -12.36 6.75 -17.14
N ALA A 151 -11.25 7.39 -16.80
CA ALA A 151 -10.05 6.72 -16.31
C ALA A 151 -9.85 7.05 -14.83
N THR A 152 -9.73 6.03 -14.00
CA THR A 152 -9.39 6.15 -12.58
C THR A 152 -7.95 5.73 -12.38
N VAL A 153 -7.15 6.60 -11.78
CA VAL A 153 -5.70 6.39 -11.68
C VAL A 153 -5.20 6.61 -10.27
N THR A 154 -4.13 5.90 -9.92
CA THR A 154 -3.40 6.05 -8.66
C THR A 154 -1.91 5.77 -8.86
N GLN A 155 -1.10 6.09 -7.86
CA GLN A 155 0.28 5.65 -7.76
C GLN A 155 0.37 4.37 -6.91
N LEU A 156 1.17 3.40 -7.30
CA LEU A 156 1.54 2.24 -6.48
C LEU A 156 2.78 2.54 -5.63
N GLU A 157 2.98 1.84 -4.53
CA GLU A 157 4.14 2.02 -3.64
C GLU A 157 5.29 1.09 -3.98
N GLY A 158 5.00 -0.11 -4.49
CA GLY A 158 6.01 -1.10 -4.83
C GLY A 158 6.94 -0.66 -5.96
N GLY A 159 8.22 -1.05 -5.87
CA GLY A 159 9.22 -0.86 -6.93
C GLY A 159 9.42 0.60 -7.35
N ASN A 160 9.30 0.88 -8.65
CA ASN A 160 9.48 2.22 -9.23
C ASN A 160 8.27 3.14 -9.02
N LYS A 161 7.39 2.81 -8.06
CA LYS A 161 6.15 3.50 -7.75
C LYS A 161 5.30 3.72 -9.00
N SER A 162 5.01 2.66 -9.75
CA SER A 162 4.37 2.77 -11.04
C SER A 162 2.98 3.39 -10.95
N GLY A 163 2.56 4.07 -12.02
CA GLY A 163 1.17 4.46 -12.17
C GLY A 163 0.28 3.22 -12.35
N TYR A 164 -0.93 3.27 -11.83
CA TYR A 164 -1.98 2.30 -12.12
C TYR A 164 -3.20 3.03 -12.65
N CYS A 165 -3.83 2.43 -13.65
CA CYS A 165 -4.97 2.99 -14.35
C CYS A 165 -6.02 1.90 -14.57
N LEU A 166 -7.28 2.24 -14.30
CA LEU A 166 -8.46 1.45 -14.61
C LEU A 166 -9.45 2.36 -15.36
N ASP A 167 -9.88 1.94 -16.54
CA ASP A 167 -10.90 2.62 -17.33
C ASP A 167 -12.23 1.86 -17.32
N THR A 168 -13.33 2.61 -17.52
CA THR A 168 -14.71 2.11 -17.59
C THR A 168 -15.44 2.85 -18.69
#